data_AF-A0A4Y2NV86-F1
#
_entry.id   AF-A0A4Y2NV86-F1
#
_cell.length_a   1.000
_cell.length_b   1.000
_cell.length_c   1.000
_cell.angle_alpha   90.00
_cell.angle_beta   90.00
_cell.angle_gamma   90.00
#
_symmetry.space_group_name_H-M   'P 1'
#
loop_
_entity.id
_entity.type
_entity.pdbx_description
1 polymer ?
#
loop_
_entity_poly.entity_id
_entity_poly.type
_entity_poly.pdbx_seq_one_letter_code
_entity_poly.pdbx_strand_id
1 'polypeptide(L)'
;MKFIPLQKAVQITLHIRDSTACVHDGQWWLAEGNDISDINKDVLVTFYHPARPRTAFKKKQKDQTWVPMNNVLSKLSALELQQLLEGHITFSQN
;
A
#
# COMPACT_ATOMS: atom_id res chain seq x y z
N MET A 1 8.88 8.89 -16.20
CA MET A 1 8.59 7.96 -15.09
C MET A 1 9.52 8.32 -13.94
N LYS A 2 8.97 8.62 -12.75
CA LYS A 2 9.75 9.00 -11.55
C LYS A 2 9.82 7.80 -10.59
N PHE A 3 11.00 7.56 -10.02
CA PHE A 3 11.23 6.47 -9.07
C PHE A 3 11.17 6.98 -7.63
N ILE A 4 10.46 6.26 -6.76
CA ILE A 4 10.52 6.45 -5.32
C ILE A 4 11.33 5.29 -4.73
N PRO A 5 12.46 5.57 -4.05
CA PRO A 5 13.24 4.52 -3.39
C PRO A 5 12.44 3.92 -2.23
N LEU A 6 12.38 2.60 -2.19
CA LEU A 6 11.80 1.86 -1.07
C LEU A 6 12.79 1.87 0.10
N GLN A 7 12.68 2.88 0.96
CA GLN A 7 13.37 2.88 2.25
C GLN A 7 12.44 2.27 3.30
N LYS A 8 12.93 1.28 4.04
CA LYS A 8 12.22 0.74 5.19
C LYS A 8 12.09 1.86 6.23
N ALA A 9 10.90 2.43 6.34
CA ALA A 9 10.69 3.51 7.30
C ALA A 9 10.81 2.95 8.72
N VAL A 10 11.68 3.59 9.52
CA VAL A 10 12.07 3.11 10.85
C VAL A 10 10.90 3.18 11.83
N GLN A 11 9.92 4.09 11.61
CA GLN A 11 8.66 4.17 12.34
C GLN A 11 7.59 4.83 11.45
N ILE A 12 6.59 4.06 10.99
CA ILE A 12 5.42 4.59 10.29
C ILE A 12 4.25 4.60 11.27
N THR A 13 3.67 5.77 11.50
CA THR A 13 2.36 5.87 12.17
C THR A 13 1.26 5.74 11.12
N LEU A 14 0.44 4.70 11.24
CA LEU A 14 -0.74 4.48 10.41
C LEU A 14 -2.02 4.75 11.20
N HIS A 15 -3.02 5.26 10.49
CA HIS A 15 -4.40 5.34 10.94
C HIS A 15 -5.31 4.53 10.00
N ILE A 16 -6.49 4.18 10.50
CA ILE A 16 -7.54 3.57 9.67
C ILE A 16 -7.84 4.50 8.48
N ARG A 17 -7.99 3.91 7.29
CA ARG A 17 -8.16 4.52 5.96
C ARG A 17 -6.92 5.19 5.36
N ASP A 18 -5.77 5.07 6.00
CA ASP A 18 -4.52 5.48 5.34
C ASP A 18 -4.25 4.58 4.12
N SER A 19 -3.83 5.22 3.03
CA SER A 19 -3.29 4.52 1.87
C SER A 19 -1.81 4.25 2.09
N THR A 20 -1.35 3.06 1.73
CA THR A 20 0.00 2.58 2.01
C THR A 20 0.56 1.79 0.84
N ALA A 21 1.89 1.75 0.77
CA ALA A 21 2.62 0.75 0.01
C ALA A 21 3.17 -0.29 0.99
N CYS A 22 2.98 -1.58 0.72
CA CYS A 22 3.46 -2.66 1.57
C CYS A 22 3.97 -3.86 0.76
N VAL A 23 4.67 -4.79 1.40
CA VAL A 23 5.10 -6.06 0.81
C VAL A 23 4.17 -7.19 1.25
N HIS A 24 3.63 -7.92 0.28
CA HIS A 24 2.86 -9.15 0.49
C HIS A 24 3.26 -10.18 -0.57
N ASP A 25 3.52 -11.42 -0.14
CA ASP A 25 4.02 -12.51 -0.99
C ASP A 25 5.26 -12.16 -1.83
N GLY A 26 6.18 -11.38 -1.25
CA GLY A 26 7.42 -10.95 -1.90
C GLY A 26 7.25 -9.88 -2.98
N GLN A 27 6.03 -9.40 -3.21
CA GLN A 27 5.71 -8.32 -4.15
C GLN A 27 5.25 -7.08 -3.41
N TRP A 28 5.49 -5.89 -3.97
CA TRP A 28 4.95 -4.66 -3.40
C TRP A 28 3.52 -4.43 -3.90
N TRP A 29 2.67 -3.91 -3.03
CA TRP A 29 1.26 -3.64 -3.27
C TRP A 29 0.86 -2.28 -2.75
N LEU A 30 -0.13 -1.67 -3.40
CA LEU A 30 -0.86 -0.55 -2.85
C LEU A 30 -2.03 -1.10 -2.04
N ALA A 31 -2.24 -0.58 -0.83
CA ALA A 31 -3.30 -1.04 0.03
C ALA A 31 -3.87 0.07 0.92
N GLU A 32 -5.15 -0.02 1.28
CA GLU A 32 -5.77 0.82 2.30
C GLU A 32 -5.81 0.07 3.63
N GLY A 33 -5.33 0.69 4.71
CA GLY A 33 -5.45 0.14 6.06
C GLY A 33 -6.89 0.25 6.56
N ASN A 34 -7.48 -0.84 7.02
CA ASN A 34 -8.85 -0.88 7.54
C ASN A 34 -8.90 -1.05 9.06
N ASP A 35 -7.88 -1.70 9.65
CA ASP A 35 -7.80 -1.95 11.09
C ASP A 35 -6.33 -2.15 11.51
N ILE A 36 -6.03 -1.99 12.80
CA ILE A 36 -4.68 -2.11 13.37
C ILE A 36 -4.73 -3.04 14.58
N SER A 37 -3.87 -4.06 14.57
CA SER A 37 -3.68 -4.95 15.73
C SER A 37 -2.42 -4.55 16.48
N ASP A 38 -2.58 -3.84 17.60
CA ASP A 38 -1.46 -3.46 18.47
C ASP A 38 -0.78 -4.65 19.15
N ILE A 39 -1.53 -5.75 19.35
CA ILE A 39 -1.03 -6.98 19.97
C ILE A 39 -0.12 -7.72 18.98
N ASN A 40 -0.59 -7.94 17.75
CA ASN A 40 0.17 -8.69 16.74
C ASN A 40 1.15 -7.81 15.95
N LYS A 41 1.06 -6.49 16.08
CA LYS A 41 1.82 -5.51 15.28
C LYS A 41 1.53 -5.65 13.78
N ASP A 42 0.27 -5.85 13.44
CA ASP A 42 -0.21 -6.01 12.08
C ASP A 42 -1.22 -4.92 11.71
N VAL A 43 -1.37 -4.69 10.41
CA VAL A 43 -2.42 -3.85 9.83
C VAL A 43 -3.28 -4.70 8.90
N LEU A 44 -4.60 -4.63 9.05
CA LEU A 44 -5.54 -5.25 8.12
C LEU A 44 -5.67 -4.35 6.90
N VAL A 45 -5.31 -4.84 5.71
CA VAL A 45 -5.31 -4.02 4.50
C VAL A 45 -6.25 -4.56 3.44
N THR A 46 -6.79 -3.68 2.59
CA THR A 46 -7.47 -4.04 1.33
C THR A 46 -6.59 -3.64 0.16
N PHE A 47 -6.20 -4.58 -0.70
CA PHE A 47 -5.34 -4.27 -1.86
C PHE A 47 -6.09 -3.51 -2.97
N TYR A 48 -5.38 -2.58 -3.61
CA TYR A 48 -5.83 -1.96 -4.86
C TYR A 48 -5.45 -2.86 -6.02
N HIS A 49 -6.46 -3.38 -6.73
CA HIS A 49 -6.24 -4.17 -7.95
C HIS A 49 -6.40 -3.32 -9.19
N PRO A 50 -5.54 -3.50 -10.21
CA PRO A 50 -5.81 -2.95 -11.52
C PRO A 50 -7.10 -3.56 -12.07
N ALA A 51 -8.11 -2.73 -12.33
CA ALA A 51 -9.30 -3.14 -13.06
C ALA A 51 -9.09 -2.89 -14.56
N ARG A 52 -9.77 -3.67 -15.40
CA ARG A 52 -9.89 -3.36 -16.83
C ARG A 52 -11.14 -2.49 -17.06
N PRO A 53 -11.09 -1.47 -17.95
CA PRO A 53 -9.91 -0.95 -18.65
C PRO A 53 -8.91 -0.28 -17.69
N ARG A 54 -7.64 -0.25 -18.10
CA ARG A 54 -6.38 0.04 -17.35
C ARG A 54 -6.36 1.34 -16.51
N THR A 55 -7.42 2.13 -16.51
CA THR A 55 -7.55 3.43 -15.85
C THR A 55 -8.30 3.39 -14.52
N ALA A 56 -8.84 2.24 -14.11
CA ALA A 56 -9.56 2.12 -12.86
C ALA A 56 -8.88 1.11 -11.94
N PHE A 57 -8.59 1.49 -10.70
CA PHE A 57 -8.25 0.54 -9.65
C PHE A 57 -9.49 0.29 -8.79
N LYS A 58 -9.77 -0.97 -8.49
CA LYS A 58 -10.90 -1.34 -7.63
C LYS A 58 -10.39 -2.01 -6.37
N LYS A 59 -10.81 -1.48 -5.22
CA LYS A 59 -10.74 -2.22 -3.96
C LYS A 59 -11.72 -3.38 -4.04
N LYS A 60 -11.26 -4.59 -3.74
CA LYS A 60 -12.17 -5.72 -3.50
C LYS A 60 -12.22 -5.92 -2.00
N GLN A 61 -13.34 -5.56 -1.35
CA GLN A 61 -13.52 -5.76 0.10
C GLN A 61 -13.26 -7.21 0.55
N LYS A 62 -13.44 -8.19 -0.34
CA LYS A 62 -13.16 -9.61 -0.06
C LYS A 62 -11.68 -9.98 -0.11
N ASP A 63 -10.81 -9.07 -0.52
CA ASP A 63 -9.36 -9.30 -0.62
C ASP A 63 -8.63 -8.50 0.46
N GLN A 64 -8.98 -8.83 1.69
CA GLN A 64 -8.36 -8.29 2.90
C GLN A 64 -7.39 -9.29 3.47
N THR A 65 -6.25 -8.80 3.96
CA THR A 65 -5.28 -9.63 4.66
C THR A 65 -4.58 -8.83 5.74
N TRP A 66 -4.09 -9.52 6.76
CA TRP A 66 -3.23 -8.93 7.78
C TRP A 66 -1.80 -8.88 7.24
N VAL A 67 -1.22 -7.69 7.25
CA VAL A 67 0.17 -7.45 6.87
C VAL A 67 0.94 -6.98 8.09
N PRO A 68 2.09 -7.60 8.41
CA PRO A 68 2.98 -7.11 9.45
C PRO A 68 3.33 -5.63 9.24
N MET A 69 3.30 -4.83 10.32
CA MET A 69 3.60 -3.40 10.23
C MET A 69 5.00 -3.14 9.66
N ASN A 70 5.95 -4.07 9.86
CA ASN A 70 7.31 -4.02 9.31
C ASN A 70 7.39 -4.27 7.79
N ASN A 71 6.31 -4.76 7.18
CA ASN A 71 6.16 -4.90 5.74
C ASN A 71 5.49 -3.68 5.11
N VAL A 72 5.02 -2.72 5.90
CA VAL A 72 4.59 -1.41 5.39
C VAL A 72 5.83 -0.60 5.04
N LEU A 73 5.89 -0.13 3.80
CA LEU A 73 7.03 0.57 3.21
C LEU A 73 6.86 2.08 3.35
N SER A 74 5.65 2.58 3.07
CA SER A 74 5.32 4.00 3.21
C SER A 74 3.83 4.20 3.38
N LYS A 75 3.47 5.24 4.11
CA LYS A 75 2.16 5.90 3.99
C LYS A 75 2.17 6.76 2.73
N LEU A 76 1.04 6.82 2.03
CA LEU A 76 0.85 7.55 0.78
C LEU A 76 -0.11 8.71 0.99
N SER A 77 0.25 9.88 0.46
CA SER A 77 -0.72 10.96 0.26
C SER A 77 -1.71 10.60 -0.85
N ALA A 78 -2.84 11.31 -0.90
CA ALA A 78 -3.81 11.15 -1.98
C ALA A 78 -3.20 11.40 -3.37
N LEU A 79 -2.27 12.37 -3.47
CA LEU A 79 -1.59 12.71 -4.71
C LEU A 79 -0.64 11.59 -5.15
N GLU A 80 0.17 11.04 -4.23
CA GLU A 80 1.07 9.93 -4.54
C GLU A 80 0.29 8.69 -4.95
N LEU A 81 -0.79 8.38 -4.24
CA LEU A 81 -1.68 7.29 -4.62
C LEU A 81 -2.20 7.50 -6.04
N GLN A 82 -2.76 8.67 -6.35
CA GLN A 82 -3.26 8.95 -7.70
C GLN A 82 -2.18 8.79 -8.78
N GLN A 83 -0.99 9.34 -8.55
CA GLN A 83 0.14 9.23 -9.48
C GLN A 83 0.62 7.78 -9.67
N LEU A 84 0.58 6.95 -8.62
CA LEU A 84 0.88 5.51 -8.70
C LEU A 84 -0.18 4.75 -9.50
N LEU A 85 -1.46 5.04 -9.26
CA LEU A 85 -2.57 4.42 -9.99
C LEU A 85 -2.56 4.82 -11.48
N GLU A 86 -2.19 6.05 -11.81
CA GLU A 86 -2.07 6.51 -13.20
C GLU A 86 -0.76 6.04 -13.88
N GLY A 87 0.16 5.43 -13.13
CA GLY A 87 1.46 4.97 -13.65
C GLY A 87 2.46 6.10 -13.93
N HIS A 88 2.24 7.28 -13.37
CA HIS A 88 3.17 8.42 -13.49
C HIS A 88 4.45 8.21 -12.65
N ILE A 89 4.33 7.49 -11.53
CA ILE A 89 5.42 7.15 -10.61
C ILE A 89 5.40 5.64 -10.31
N THR A 90 6.55 5.07 -9.95
CA THR A 90 6.67 3.67 -9.52
C THR A 90 7.68 3.53 -8.39
N PHE A 91 7.55 2.49 -7.58
CA PHE A 91 8.59 2.11 -6.63
C PHE A 91 9.71 1.37 -7.34
N SER A 92 10.96 1.70 -7.01
CA SER A 92 12.13 0.95 -7.44
C SER A 92 12.47 -0.07 -6.36
N GLN A 93 12.44 -1.36 -6.70
CA GLN A 93 13.12 -2.38 -5.90
C GLN A 93 14.61 -2.22 -6.21
N ASN A 94 15.40 -1.85 -5.21
CA ASN A 94 16.87 -1.88 -5.32
C ASN A 94 17.37 -3.32 -5.35
#